data_AF-A0A1Y1MLX3-F1
#
_entry.id   AF-A0A1Y1MLX3-F1
#
_cell.length_a   1.000
_cell.length_b   1.000
_cell.length_c   1.000
_cell.angle_alpha   90.00
_cell.angle_beta   90.00
_cell.angle_gamma   90.00
#
_symmetry.space_group_name_H-M   'P 1'
#
loop_
_entity.id
_entity.type
_entity.pdbx_description
1 polymer ?
#
loop_
_entity_poly.entity_id
_entity_poly.type
_entity_poly.pdbx_seq_one_letter_code
_entity_poly.pdbx_strand_id
1 'polypeptide(L)'
;SKRIQYMDHSFQETETVYKDGETGERRKLTKTWFFKKMPNGEKVPREWLCYSPSKKSVYCFCCRLFPGLSSLETAFASKSGFSDWKKLSPRVPNHELNPAHQQSLVLWKQLELRHRTGTTIDRIAEEEIQKEKEKWRNILTRVLDIIRFLSKQNLAFRGHRETDTPDVATNKGNFIELVRLLSKYDPVLREHMLKIDLKAERTSYMSPQIQNELIGLLGDHVRSRILQRVKNAK
;
A
#
# COMPACT_ATOMS: atom_id res chain seq x y z
N SER A 1 -11.04 -4.31 4.14
CA SER A 1 -12.28 -4.38 3.33
C SER A 1 -12.86 -3.00 2.94
N LYS A 2 -13.15 -2.06 3.88
CA LYS A 2 -13.88 -0.79 3.59
C LYS A 2 -13.33 0.15 2.48
N ARG A 3 -12.03 0.11 2.16
CA ARG A 3 -11.40 1.09 1.24
C ARG A 3 -11.72 0.90 -0.25
N ILE A 4 -12.25 -0.26 -0.64
CA ILE A 4 -12.34 -0.66 -2.06
C ILE A 4 -13.73 -0.35 -2.67
N GLN A 5 -14.77 -0.18 -1.86
CA GLN A 5 -16.14 -0.07 -2.35
C GLN A 5 -16.56 1.36 -2.72
N TYR A 6 -15.86 2.39 -2.22
CA TYR A 6 -16.20 3.81 -2.37
C TYR A 6 -17.65 4.15 -1.98
N MET A 7 -18.24 3.42 -1.02
CA MET A 7 -19.64 3.60 -0.62
C MET A 7 -19.91 4.91 0.14
N ASP A 8 -18.86 5.57 0.63
CA ASP A 8 -18.95 6.83 1.39
C ASP A 8 -18.84 8.07 0.51
N HIS A 9 -18.64 7.91 -0.79
CA HIS A 9 -18.61 9.02 -1.74
C HIS A 9 -20.00 9.63 -1.94
N SER A 10 -20.06 10.92 -2.32
CA SER A 10 -21.30 11.53 -2.78
C SER A 10 -21.75 10.87 -4.08
N PHE A 11 -23.04 10.51 -4.15
CA PHE A 11 -23.67 9.96 -5.34
C PHE A 11 -24.54 10.99 -6.09
N GLN A 12 -24.48 12.28 -5.71
CA GLN A 12 -25.28 13.34 -6.37
C GLN A 12 -25.03 13.38 -7.88
N GLU A 13 -23.77 13.16 -8.31
CA GLU A 13 -23.38 13.13 -9.71
C GLU A 13 -23.86 11.90 -10.49
N THR A 14 -24.48 10.92 -9.82
CA THR A 14 -25.07 9.75 -10.47
C THR A 14 -26.53 9.96 -10.86
N GLU A 15 -27.12 11.13 -10.60
CA GLU A 15 -28.51 11.39 -10.95
C GLU A 15 -28.74 11.30 -12.46
N THR A 16 -29.65 10.42 -12.87
CA THR A 16 -30.10 10.27 -14.25
C THR A 16 -31.60 10.49 -14.34
N VAL A 17 -32.02 11.23 -15.36
CA VAL A 17 -33.42 11.52 -15.67
C VAL A 17 -33.90 10.46 -16.66
N TYR A 18 -34.87 9.65 -16.24
CA TYR A 18 -35.54 8.68 -17.10
C TYR A 18 -36.83 9.31 -17.62
N LYS A 19 -36.95 9.45 -18.95
CA LYS A 19 -38.15 9.99 -19.59
C LYS A 19 -39.12 8.84 -19.88
N ASP A 20 -39.93 8.46 -18.91
CA ASP A 20 -41.07 7.56 -19.09
C ASP A 20 -42.36 8.37 -18.85
N GLY A 21 -42.88 9.03 -19.89
CA GLY A 21 -44.08 9.88 -19.80
C GLY A 21 -43.82 11.37 -19.55
N GLU A 22 -44.88 12.14 -19.24
CA GLU A 22 -44.87 13.61 -19.12
C GLU A 22 -44.03 14.15 -17.95
N THR A 23 -43.74 13.34 -16.94
CA THR A 23 -42.85 13.69 -15.83
C THR A 23 -41.64 12.76 -15.79
N GLY A 24 -40.43 13.29 -16.01
CA GLY A 24 -39.20 12.50 -15.93
C GLY A 24 -38.91 12.03 -14.50
N GLU A 25 -38.70 10.73 -14.30
CA GLU A 25 -38.32 10.18 -13.00
C GLU A 25 -36.80 10.32 -12.81
N ARG A 26 -36.38 10.96 -11.72
CA ARG A 26 -34.96 11.09 -11.36
C ARG A 26 -34.54 9.96 -10.45
N ARG A 27 -33.55 9.16 -10.87
CA ARG A 27 -32.96 8.11 -10.02
C ARG A 27 -31.46 8.31 -9.90
N LYS A 28 -30.92 7.88 -8.75
CA LYS A 28 -29.48 7.93 -8.45
C LYS A 28 -29.07 6.71 -7.64
N LEU A 29 -27.78 6.43 -7.62
CA LEU A 29 -27.22 5.41 -6.75
C LEU A 29 -27.35 5.85 -5.27
N THR A 30 -27.68 4.91 -4.40
CA THR A 30 -27.83 5.14 -2.96
C THR A 30 -26.99 4.14 -2.17
N LYS A 31 -26.57 4.51 -0.95
CA LYS A 31 -25.81 3.62 -0.05
C LYS A 31 -26.54 2.30 0.23
N THR A 32 -27.87 2.28 0.17
CA THR A 32 -28.70 1.08 0.40
C THR A 32 -28.38 -0.07 -0.54
N TRP A 33 -27.92 0.22 -1.78
CA TRP A 33 -27.56 -0.83 -2.75
C TRP A 33 -26.34 -1.65 -2.35
N PHE A 34 -25.48 -1.13 -1.46
CA PHE A 34 -24.33 -1.85 -0.92
C PHE A 34 -24.72 -2.83 0.20
N PHE A 35 -26.00 -2.94 0.55
CA PHE A 35 -26.49 -3.85 1.59
C PHE A 35 -27.65 -4.69 1.08
N LYS A 36 -27.58 -6.00 1.33
CA LYS A 36 -28.69 -6.93 1.12
C LYS A 36 -29.53 -7.00 2.38
N LYS A 37 -30.84 -6.75 2.26
CA LYS A 37 -31.79 -6.97 3.35
C LYS A 37 -32.24 -8.43 3.35
N MET A 38 -32.04 -9.11 4.46
CA MET A 38 -32.41 -10.51 4.67
C MET A 38 -33.87 -10.60 5.15
N PRO A 39 -34.53 -11.78 5.03
CA PRO A 39 -35.92 -11.96 5.48
C PRO A 39 -36.13 -11.67 6.97
N ASN A 40 -35.10 -11.91 7.80
CA ASN A 40 -35.07 -11.59 9.23
C ASN A 40 -34.87 -10.08 9.53
N GLY A 41 -34.78 -9.23 8.50
CA GLY A 41 -34.57 -7.78 8.64
C GLY A 41 -33.11 -7.35 8.72
N GLU A 42 -32.16 -8.27 8.84
CA GLU A 42 -30.73 -7.95 8.90
C GLU A 42 -30.20 -7.37 7.58
N LYS A 43 -29.18 -6.52 7.67
CA LYS A 43 -28.50 -5.92 6.52
C LYS A 43 -27.10 -6.50 6.39
N VAL A 44 -26.89 -7.31 5.36
CA VAL A 44 -25.59 -7.92 5.05
C VAL A 44 -24.88 -7.06 3.99
N PRO A 45 -23.61 -6.66 4.19
CA PRO A 45 -22.88 -5.88 3.19
C PRO A 45 -22.60 -6.70 1.93
N ARG A 46 -22.81 -6.09 0.76
CA ARG A 46 -22.40 -6.64 -0.54
C ARG A 46 -20.95 -6.30 -0.80
N GLU A 47 -20.03 -7.07 -0.24
CA GLU A 47 -18.59 -6.76 -0.34
C GLU A 47 -18.04 -6.79 -1.77
N TRP A 48 -18.74 -7.45 -2.70
CA TRP A 48 -18.37 -7.52 -4.12
C TRP A 48 -18.69 -6.25 -4.92
N LEU A 49 -19.62 -5.41 -4.44
CA LEU A 49 -20.11 -4.25 -5.18
C LEU A 49 -19.22 -3.03 -4.89
N CYS A 50 -18.65 -2.45 -5.95
CA CYS A 50 -17.78 -1.29 -5.89
C CYS A 50 -18.29 -0.17 -6.78
N TYR A 51 -18.19 1.08 -6.33
CA TYR A 51 -18.49 2.26 -7.14
C TYR A 51 -17.20 2.91 -7.64
N SER A 52 -17.22 3.38 -8.89
CA SER A 52 -16.15 4.21 -9.47
C SER A 52 -16.65 5.64 -9.64
N PRO A 53 -16.14 6.61 -8.87
CA PRO A 53 -16.51 8.03 -9.04
C PRO A 53 -16.19 8.57 -10.44
N SER A 54 -15.04 8.19 -11.01
CA SER A 54 -14.60 8.67 -12.33
C SER A 54 -15.45 8.15 -13.49
N LYS A 55 -16.01 6.94 -13.37
CA LYS A 55 -16.89 6.35 -14.39
C LYS A 55 -18.37 6.49 -14.08
N LYS A 56 -18.73 6.90 -12.86
CA LYS A 56 -20.10 6.99 -12.36
C LYS A 56 -20.89 5.68 -12.53
N SER A 57 -20.19 4.56 -12.40
CA SER A 57 -20.72 3.20 -12.60
C SER A 57 -20.38 2.31 -11.42
N VAL A 58 -21.20 1.29 -11.20
CA VAL A 58 -20.91 0.21 -10.25
C VAL A 58 -20.35 -1.02 -10.97
N TYR A 59 -19.50 -1.74 -10.25
CA TYR A 59 -18.78 -2.90 -10.74
C TYR A 59 -18.85 -4.04 -9.72
N CYS A 60 -18.71 -5.25 -10.23
CA CYS A 60 -18.46 -6.42 -9.40
C CYS A 60 -16.96 -6.70 -9.35
N PHE A 61 -16.37 -6.52 -8.18
CA PHE A 61 -14.94 -6.66 -7.96
C PHE A 61 -14.45 -8.08 -8.26
N CYS A 62 -15.12 -9.11 -7.72
CA CYS A 62 -14.70 -10.49 -7.92
C CYS A 62 -14.86 -10.93 -9.38
N CYS A 63 -15.96 -10.58 -10.06
CA CYS A 63 -16.13 -10.95 -11.47
C CYS A 63 -15.13 -10.25 -12.40
N ARG A 64 -14.65 -9.06 -12.04
CA ARG A 64 -13.62 -8.36 -12.81
C ARG A 64 -12.21 -8.91 -12.58
N LEU A 65 -11.94 -9.42 -11.37
CA LEU A 65 -10.68 -10.10 -11.06
C LEU A 65 -10.58 -11.48 -11.72
N PHE A 66 -11.70 -12.18 -11.87
CA PHE A 66 -11.76 -13.54 -12.41
C PHE A 66 -12.66 -13.60 -13.67
N PRO A 67 -12.28 -12.92 -14.78
CA PRO A 67 -13.13 -12.79 -15.96
C PRO A 67 -13.33 -14.09 -16.73
N GLY A 68 -12.43 -15.08 -16.59
CA GLY A 68 -12.44 -16.33 -17.36
C GLY A 68 -13.45 -17.39 -16.91
N LEU A 69 -14.29 -17.11 -15.91
CA LEU A 69 -15.26 -18.08 -15.37
C LEU A 69 -16.66 -17.97 -16.00
N SER A 70 -16.88 -17.01 -16.89
CA SER A 70 -18.12 -16.87 -17.64
C SER A 70 -17.83 -16.68 -19.12
N SER A 71 -18.59 -17.38 -19.96
CA SER A 71 -18.63 -17.12 -21.41
C SER A 71 -19.35 -15.80 -21.75
N LEU A 72 -20.08 -15.20 -20.79
CA LEU A 72 -20.78 -13.92 -20.95
C LEU A 72 -20.23 -12.88 -19.97
N GLU A 73 -19.64 -11.79 -20.47
CA GLU A 73 -19.35 -10.62 -19.63
C GLU A 73 -20.65 -10.09 -19.03
N THR A 74 -20.81 -10.23 -17.71
CA THR A 74 -21.91 -9.58 -17.01
C THR A 74 -21.73 -8.06 -17.06
N ALA A 75 -22.82 -7.29 -17.09
CA ALA A 75 -22.75 -5.82 -17.16
C ALA A 75 -21.91 -5.21 -16.02
N PHE A 76 -21.85 -5.86 -14.85
CA PHE A 76 -21.04 -5.46 -13.70
C PHE A 76 -19.53 -5.80 -13.84
N ALA A 77 -19.17 -6.73 -14.72
CA ALA A 77 -17.77 -7.09 -15.02
C ALA A 77 -17.21 -6.31 -16.22
N SER A 78 -18.09 -5.79 -17.08
CA SER A 78 -17.74 -5.06 -18.30
C SER A 78 -16.81 -3.85 -18.07
N LYS A 79 -16.09 -3.41 -19.11
CA LYS A 79 -15.19 -2.25 -19.02
C LYS A 79 -15.92 -0.96 -18.59
N SER A 80 -17.16 -0.75 -19.05
CA SER A 80 -17.99 0.43 -18.75
C SER A 80 -18.72 0.37 -17.41
N GLY A 81 -18.88 -0.82 -16.85
CA GLY A 81 -19.64 -1.04 -15.61
C GLY A 81 -21.14 -0.84 -15.80
N PHE A 82 -21.86 -0.82 -14.68
CA PHE A 82 -23.31 -0.68 -14.67
C PHE A 82 -23.73 0.69 -14.12
N SER A 83 -24.55 1.42 -14.88
CA SER A 83 -25.06 2.75 -14.50
C SER A 83 -26.57 2.93 -14.76
N ASP A 84 -27.29 1.87 -15.15
CA ASP A 84 -28.75 1.92 -15.32
C ASP A 84 -29.47 1.69 -13.97
N TRP A 85 -29.59 2.75 -13.19
CA TRP A 85 -30.18 2.75 -11.85
C TRP A 85 -31.63 2.24 -11.81
N LYS A 86 -32.41 2.44 -12.87
CA LYS A 86 -33.78 1.91 -12.98
C LYS A 86 -33.80 0.38 -12.94
N LYS A 87 -32.79 -0.26 -13.52
CA LYS A 87 -32.65 -1.72 -13.61
C LYS A 87 -31.78 -2.34 -12.52
N LEU A 88 -31.32 -1.59 -11.52
CA LEU A 88 -30.58 -2.15 -10.39
C LEU A 88 -31.38 -3.23 -9.65
N SER A 89 -32.67 -3.01 -9.43
CA SER A 89 -33.53 -3.93 -8.67
C SER A 89 -33.61 -5.34 -9.26
N PRO A 90 -33.85 -5.53 -10.57
CA PRO A 90 -33.78 -6.85 -11.18
C PRO A 90 -32.34 -7.33 -11.43
N ARG A 91 -31.40 -6.44 -11.76
CA ARG A 91 -30.06 -6.86 -12.21
C ARG A 91 -29.13 -7.30 -11.08
N VAL A 92 -29.20 -6.67 -9.91
CA VAL A 92 -28.34 -7.03 -8.77
C VAL A 92 -28.65 -8.44 -8.26
N PRO A 93 -29.92 -8.82 -7.95
CA PRO A 93 -30.25 -10.19 -7.53
C PRO A 93 -29.93 -11.23 -8.61
N ASN A 94 -30.24 -10.94 -9.89
CA ASN A 94 -29.91 -11.86 -10.98
C ASN A 94 -28.40 -12.06 -11.13
N HIS A 95 -27.60 -11.03 -10.86
CA HIS A 95 -26.14 -11.16 -10.82
C HIS A 95 -25.68 -12.00 -9.62
N GLU A 96 -26.23 -11.78 -8.43
CA GLU A 96 -25.92 -12.57 -7.23
C GLU A 96 -26.22 -14.07 -7.41
N LEU A 97 -27.29 -14.39 -8.13
CA LEU A 97 -27.72 -15.76 -8.43
C LEU A 97 -26.98 -16.39 -9.61
N ASN A 98 -26.16 -15.62 -10.34
CA ASN A 98 -25.41 -16.13 -11.48
C ASN A 98 -24.32 -17.10 -10.99
N PRO A 99 -24.24 -18.34 -11.49
CA PRO A 99 -23.21 -19.31 -11.09
C PRO A 99 -21.78 -18.79 -11.27
N ALA A 100 -21.52 -18.03 -12.33
CA ALA A 100 -20.20 -17.46 -12.58
C ALA A 100 -19.83 -16.41 -11.52
N HIS A 101 -20.79 -15.59 -11.08
CA HIS A 101 -20.58 -14.67 -9.96
C HIS A 101 -20.27 -15.42 -8.67
N GLN A 102 -21.03 -16.47 -8.35
CA GLN A 102 -20.81 -17.28 -7.14
C GLN A 102 -19.43 -17.93 -7.15
N GLN A 103 -18.99 -18.45 -8.29
CA GLN A 103 -17.65 -19.03 -8.45
C GLN A 103 -16.56 -17.96 -8.29
N SER A 104 -16.71 -16.79 -8.94
CA SER A 104 -15.77 -15.67 -8.75
C SER A 104 -15.72 -15.21 -7.29
N LEU A 105 -16.85 -15.16 -6.59
CA LEU A 105 -16.94 -14.80 -5.17
C LEU A 105 -16.19 -15.82 -4.30
N VAL A 106 -16.36 -17.12 -4.55
CA VAL A 106 -15.63 -18.18 -3.83
C VAL A 106 -14.12 -18.07 -4.08
N LEU A 107 -13.69 -17.92 -5.34
CA LEU A 107 -12.27 -17.73 -5.65
C LEU A 107 -11.68 -16.50 -4.98
N TRP A 108 -12.42 -15.40 -4.96
CA TRP A 108 -12.00 -14.18 -4.28
C TRP A 108 -11.86 -14.41 -2.77
N LYS A 109 -12.83 -15.07 -2.12
CA LYS A 109 -12.74 -15.39 -0.69
C LYS A 109 -11.60 -16.36 -0.36
N GLN A 110 -11.35 -17.34 -1.22
CA GLN A 110 -10.18 -18.22 -1.09
C GLN A 110 -8.87 -17.45 -1.25
N LEU A 111 -8.79 -16.53 -2.22
CA LEU A 111 -7.62 -15.65 -2.38
C LEU A 111 -7.41 -14.75 -1.17
N GLU A 112 -8.46 -14.12 -0.65
CA GLU A 112 -8.43 -13.29 0.56
C GLU A 112 -7.94 -14.10 1.77
N LEU A 113 -8.45 -15.33 1.93
CA LEU A 113 -8.02 -16.23 2.99
C LEU A 113 -6.54 -16.61 2.82
N ARG A 114 -6.13 -17.07 1.63
CA ARG A 114 -4.73 -17.45 1.34
C ARG A 114 -3.77 -16.29 1.54
N HIS A 115 -4.17 -15.08 1.16
CA HIS A 115 -3.37 -13.87 1.40
C HIS A 115 -3.22 -13.60 2.90
N ARG A 116 -4.30 -13.73 3.67
CA ARG A 116 -4.26 -13.55 5.14
C ARG A 116 -3.44 -14.62 5.84
N THR A 117 -3.47 -15.87 5.36
CA THR A 117 -2.74 -17.00 5.95
C THR A 117 -1.36 -17.21 5.36
N GLY A 118 -0.94 -16.43 4.36
CA GLY A 118 0.36 -16.54 3.71
C GLY A 118 0.56 -17.84 2.91
N THR A 119 -0.49 -18.43 2.33
CA THR A 119 -0.44 -19.73 1.64
C THR A 119 -0.62 -19.65 0.12
N THR A 120 -0.42 -18.48 -0.51
CA THR A 120 -0.45 -18.32 -1.97
C THR A 120 0.82 -18.88 -2.62
N ILE A 121 0.80 -19.09 -3.96
CA ILE A 121 2.00 -19.42 -4.75
C ILE A 121 3.09 -18.35 -4.52
N ASP A 122 2.67 -17.11 -4.29
CA ASP A 122 3.54 -15.99 -3.94
C ASP A 122 4.17 -16.09 -2.54
N ARG A 123 3.91 -17.14 -1.74
CA ARG A 123 4.47 -17.27 -0.38
C ARG A 123 5.99 -17.19 -0.39
N ILE A 124 6.65 -17.90 -1.30
CA ILE A 124 8.12 -17.90 -1.38
C ILE A 124 8.62 -16.50 -1.75
N ALA A 125 8.01 -15.87 -2.75
CA ALA A 125 8.38 -14.53 -3.18
C ALA A 125 8.10 -13.47 -2.10
N GLU A 126 6.97 -13.55 -1.40
CA GLU A 126 6.61 -12.64 -0.31
C GLU A 126 7.53 -12.85 0.90
N GLU A 127 7.90 -14.09 1.23
CA GLU A 127 8.89 -14.40 2.26
C GLU A 127 10.26 -13.83 1.92
N GLU A 128 10.71 -13.93 0.67
CA GLU A 128 11.96 -13.32 0.21
C GLU A 128 11.89 -11.79 0.28
N ILE A 129 10.82 -11.17 -0.21
CA ILE A 129 10.59 -9.73 -0.12
C ILE A 129 10.59 -9.29 1.35
N GLN A 130 9.95 -10.04 2.23
CA GLN A 130 9.86 -9.72 3.65
C GLN A 130 11.21 -9.85 4.35
N LYS A 131 11.99 -10.91 4.05
CA LYS A 131 13.37 -11.08 4.53
C LYS A 131 14.25 -9.92 4.07
N GLU A 132 14.14 -9.50 2.81
CA GLU A 132 14.92 -8.38 2.27
C GLU A 132 14.51 -7.06 2.94
N LYS A 133 13.21 -6.82 3.14
CA LYS A 133 12.70 -5.67 3.91
C LYS A 133 13.26 -5.65 5.34
N GLU A 134 13.29 -6.79 6.00
CA GLU A 134 13.79 -6.91 7.37
C GLU A 134 15.30 -6.69 7.45
N LYS A 135 16.08 -7.26 6.51
CA LYS A 135 17.51 -6.97 6.33
C LYS A 135 17.75 -5.47 6.20
N TRP A 136 17.05 -4.79 5.29
CA TRP A 136 17.24 -3.35 5.08
C TRP A 136 16.80 -2.50 6.27
N ARG A 137 15.69 -2.83 6.93
CA ARG A 137 15.28 -2.16 8.17
C ARG A 137 16.35 -2.28 9.25
N ASN A 138 16.94 -3.46 9.39
CA ASN A 138 17.99 -3.69 10.35
C ASN A 138 19.23 -2.82 10.06
N ILE A 139 19.71 -2.80 8.81
CA ILE A 139 20.85 -1.97 8.39
C ILE A 139 20.54 -0.48 8.61
N LEU A 140 19.39 0.01 8.14
CA LEU A 140 18.99 1.41 8.25
C LEU A 140 18.86 1.87 9.70
N THR A 141 18.34 1.01 10.59
CA THR A 141 18.24 1.33 12.02
C THR A 141 19.62 1.65 12.59
N ARG A 142 20.63 0.83 12.28
CA ARG A 142 22.01 1.01 12.76
C ARG A 142 22.66 2.25 12.16
N VAL A 143 22.44 2.51 10.87
CA VAL A 143 22.89 3.74 10.20
C VAL A 143 22.28 4.99 10.88
N LEU A 144 20.98 4.97 11.18
CA LEU A 144 20.30 6.07 11.87
C LEU A 144 20.83 6.26 13.29
N ASP A 145 21.14 5.19 14.01
CA ASP A 145 21.72 5.27 15.36
C ASP A 145 23.11 5.89 15.34
N ILE A 146 23.94 5.55 14.35
CA ILE A 146 25.25 6.20 14.12
C ILE A 146 25.06 7.69 13.85
N ILE A 147 24.14 8.06 12.96
CA ILE A 147 23.87 9.47 12.64
C ILE A 147 23.40 10.23 13.88
N ARG A 148 22.50 9.63 14.64
CA ARG A 148 21.98 10.19 15.89
C ARG A 148 23.06 10.32 16.95
N PHE A 149 23.97 9.36 17.06
CA PHE A 149 25.12 9.43 17.96
C PHE A 149 26.02 10.62 17.60
N LEU A 150 26.45 10.72 16.35
CA LEU A 150 27.31 11.83 15.89
C LEU A 150 26.63 13.20 16.08
N SER A 151 25.33 13.30 15.75
CA SER A 151 24.53 14.51 15.97
C SER A 151 24.52 14.92 17.44
N LYS A 152 24.29 13.97 18.35
CA LYS A 152 24.22 14.23 19.80
C LYS A 152 25.55 14.68 20.38
N GLN A 153 26.65 14.14 19.86
CA GLN A 153 28.00 14.50 20.30
C GLN A 153 28.55 15.73 19.58
N ASN A 154 27.78 16.33 18.66
CA ASN A 154 28.22 17.42 17.79
C ASN A 154 29.52 17.08 17.03
N LEU A 155 29.66 15.82 16.61
CA LEU A 155 30.80 15.35 15.85
C LEU A 155 30.57 15.55 14.36
N ALA A 156 31.62 15.95 13.65
CA ALA A 156 31.59 16.00 12.20
C ALA A 156 31.33 14.60 11.64
N PHE A 157 30.46 14.49 10.63
CA PHE A 157 30.12 13.20 10.03
C PHE A 157 31.19 12.74 9.04
N ARG A 158 31.75 13.70 8.30
CA ARG A 158 32.63 13.48 7.15
C ARG A 158 34.08 13.78 7.47
N GLY A 159 34.97 13.08 6.76
CA GLY A 159 36.39 13.39 6.71
C GLY A 159 36.72 14.37 5.60
N HIS A 160 37.97 14.86 5.57
CA HIS A 160 38.46 15.73 4.50
C HIS A 160 38.55 14.98 3.15
N ARG A 161 38.74 13.66 3.17
CA ARG A 161 38.74 12.78 1.99
C ARG A 161 37.95 11.50 2.29
N GLU A 162 36.86 11.28 1.56
CA GLU A 162 36.03 10.06 1.62
C GLU A 162 36.25 9.16 0.40
N THR A 163 37.44 9.21 -0.22
CA THR A 163 37.70 8.47 -1.47
C THR A 163 37.68 6.96 -1.24
N ASP A 164 37.12 6.23 -2.22
CA ASP A 164 37.13 4.76 -2.30
C ASP A 164 38.52 4.19 -2.63
N THR A 165 39.58 4.96 -2.43
CA THR A 165 40.94 4.44 -2.54
C THR A 165 41.16 3.41 -1.42
N PRO A 166 41.82 2.28 -1.73
CA PRO A 166 42.10 1.20 -0.78
C PRO A 166 43.17 1.58 0.26
N ASP A 167 43.49 2.87 0.38
CA ASP A 167 44.49 3.36 1.29
C ASP A 167 43.93 3.32 2.72
N VAL A 168 44.23 2.21 3.40
CA VAL A 168 43.79 1.89 4.77
C VAL A 168 44.19 2.96 5.78
N ALA A 169 45.19 3.78 5.44
CA ALA A 169 45.77 4.82 6.30
C ALA A 169 44.98 6.15 6.33
N THR A 170 44.01 6.38 5.44
CA THR A 170 43.29 7.66 5.40
C THR A 170 41.96 7.58 6.16
N ASN A 171 41.81 8.40 7.21
CA ASN A 171 40.56 8.56 7.95
C ASN A 171 39.41 9.01 7.02
N LYS A 172 38.40 8.16 6.84
CA LYS A 172 37.26 8.38 5.94
C LYS A 172 36.09 9.15 6.58
N GLY A 173 36.31 9.78 7.73
CA GLY A 173 35.30 10.49 8.50
C GLY A 173 34.67 9.64 9.59
N ASN A 174 34.15 10.32 10.62
CA ASN A 174 33.64 9.65 11.82
C ASN A 174 32.47 8.71 11.51
N PHE A 175 31.65 9.01 10.51
CA PHE A 175 30.54 8.14 10.12
C PHE A 175 31.04 6.78 9.60
N ILE A 176 31.90 6.78 8.58
CA ILE A 176 32.41 5.54 7.98
C ILE A 176 33.29 4.76 8.95
N GLU A 177 34.13 5.45 9.74
CA GLU A 177 34.95 4.78 10.75
C GLU A 177 34.11 4.17 11.88
N LEU A 178 33.01 4.80 12.29
CA LEU A 178 32.11 4.22 13.27
C LEU A 178 31.34 3.01 12.71
N VAL A 179 30.90 3.06 11.45
CA VAL A 179 30.31 1.90 10.76
C VAL A 179 31.31 0.74 10.74
N ARG A 180 32.56 0.99 10.37
CA ARG A 180 33.65 -0.02 10.33
C ARG A 180 33.99 -0.58 11.71
N LEU A 181 33.93 0.24 12.74
CA LEU A 181 34.11 -0.21 14.11
C LEU A 181 32.96 -1.13 14.53
N LEU A 182 31.72 -0.71 14.29
CA LEU A 182 30.53 -1.47 14.68
C LEU A 182 30.39 -2.77 13.87
N SER A 183 30.79 -2.81 12.61
CA SER A 183 30.77 -4.02 11.79
C SER A 183 31.70 -5.13 12.30
N LYS A 184 32.66 -4.82 13.19
CA LYS A 184 33.44 -5.86 13.89
C LYS A 184 32.58 -6.66 14.86
N TYR A 185 31.59 -6.01 15.47
CA TYR A 185 30.78 -6.57 16.56
C TYR A 185 29.34 -6.91 16.15
N ASP A 186 28.76 -6.17 15.20
CA ASP A 186 27.41 -6.39 14.68
C ASP A 186 27.44 -7.28 13.43
N PRO A 187 26.89 -8.50 13.47
CA PRO A 187 26.91 -9.42 12.33
C PRO A 187 26.18 -8.89 11.08
N VAL A 188 25.14 -8.08 11.26
CA VAL A 188 24.33 -7.53 10.15
C VAL A 188 25.14 -6.50 9.38
N LEU A 189 25.80 -5.57 10.07
CA LEU A 189 26.71 -4.61 9.46
C LEU A 189 27.94 -5.30 8.86
N ARG A 190 28.46 -6.34 9.52
CA ARG A 190 29.58 -7.13 8.98
C ARG A 190 29.25 -7.72 7.62
N GLU A 191 28.14 -8.44 7.54
CA GLU A 191 27.70 -9.07 6.30
C GLU A 191 27.44 -8.03 5.21
N HIS A 192 26.77 -6.92 5.56
CA HIS A 192 26.50 -5.83 4.63
C HIS A 192 27.78 -5.20 4.08
N MET A 193 28.76 -4.92 4.94
CA MET A 193 30.04 -4.35 4.53
C MET A 193 30.83 -5.28 3.63
N LEU A 194 30.89 -6.57 3.95
CA LEU A 194 31.52 -7.57 3.09
C LEU A 194 30.88 -7.62 1.70
N LYS A 195 29.54 -7.55 1.61
CA LYS A 195 28.84 -7.55 0.31
C LYS A 195 29.13 -6.30 -0.52
N ILE A 196 29.30 -5.14 0.12
CA ILE A 196 29.68 -3.90 -0.56
C ILE A 196 31.13 -3.99 -1.06
N ASP A 197 32.05 -4.45 -0.22
CA ASP A 197 33.46 -4.58 -0.59
C ASP A 197 33.66 -5.57 -1.75
N LEU A 198 32.88 -6.66 -1.76
CA LEU A 198 32.85 -7.65 -2.85
C LEU A 198 32.07 -7.17 -4.09
N LYS A 199 31.49 -5.95 -4.08
CA LYS A 199 30.60 -5.42 -5.13
C LYS A 199 29.38 -6.29 -5.44
N ALA A 200 29.01 -7.16 -4.51
CA ALA A 200 27.81 -8.00 -4.59
C ALA A 200 26.54 -7.22 -4.22
N GLU A 201 26.66 -6.16 -3.43
CA GLU A 201 25.59 -5.25 -3.06
C GLU A 201 25.93 -3.83 -3.56
N ARG A 202 25.06 -3.25 -4.39
CA ARG A 202 25.26 -1.88 -4.92
C ARG A 202 24.73 -0.81 -3.97
N THR A 203 23.81 -1.18 -3.09
CA THR A 203 23.11 -0.23 -2.22
C THR A 203 23.76 -0.20 -0.85
N SER A 204 24.52 0.85 -0.53
CA SER A 204 25.19 0.92 0.78
C SER A 204 24.38 1.64 1.86
N TYR A 205 23.52 2.60 1.49
CA TYR A 205 22.92 3.60 2.38
C TYR A 205 23.92 4.45 3.17
N MET A 206 25.18 4.43 2.77
CA MET A 206 26.29 5.10 3.47
C MET A 206 26.94 6.18 2.62
N SER A 207 26.43 6.43 1.41
CA SER A 207 26.96 7.46 0.52
C SER A 207 26.74 8.86 1.10
N PRO A 208 27.56 9.84 0.71
CA PRO A 208 27.36 11.22 1.08
C PRO A 208 25.94 11.74 0.88
N GLN A 209 25.34 11.44 -0.26
CA GLN A 209 24.02 11.94 -0.64
C GLN A 209 22.95 11.39 0.31
N ILE A 210 22.99 10.09 0.58
CA ILE A 210 22.04 9.42 1.48
C ILE A 210 22.22 9.90 2.93
N GLN A 211 23.47 10.08 3.39
CA GLN A 211 23.73 10.65 4.72
C GLN A 211 23.06 12.02 4.88
N ASN A 212 23.20 12.91 3.89
CA ASN A 212 22.58 14.24 3.93
C ASN A 212 21.04 14.16 3.95
N GLU A 213 20.45 13.25 3.17
CA GLU A 213 19.00 13.01 3.17
C GLU A 213 18.51 12.56 4.55
N LEU A 214 19.17 11.57 5.15
CA LEU A 214 18.82 11.06 6.48
C LEU A 214 18.97 12.14 7.57
N ILE A 215 20.04 12.94 7.51
CA ILE A 215 20.25 14.08 8.42
C ILE A 215 19.12 15.11 8.25
N GLY A 216 18.75 15.44 7.01
CA GLY A 216 17.65 16.36 6.72
C GLY A 216 16.32 15.85 7.29
N LEU A 217 15.97 14.58 7.03
CA LEU A 217 14.75 13.95 7.55
C LEU A 217 14.69 13.96 9.08
N LEU A 218 15.81 13.65 9.75
CA LEU A 218 15.90 13.72 11.21
C LEU A 218 15.74 15.17 11.70
N GLY A 219 16.40 16.13 11.06
CA GLY A 219 16.30 17.55 11.38
C GLY A 219 14.87 18.09 11.27
N ASP A 220 14.19 17.76 10.17
CA ASP A 220 12.80 18.16 9.95
C ASP A 220 11.83 17.50 10.94
N HIS A 221 12.06 16.22 11.29
CA HIS A 221 11.28 15.54 12.31
C HIS A 221 11.42 16.22 13.69
N VAL A 222 12.66 16.55 14.09
CA VAL A 222 12.93 17.26 15.35
C VAL A 222 12.29 18.64 15.33
N ARG A 223 12.44 19.41 14.25
CA ARG A 223 11.82 20.73 14.09
C ARG A 223 10.30 20.65 14.22
N SER A 224 9.67 19.71 13.51
CA SER A 224 8.22 19.48 13.56
C SER A 224 7.75 19.16 14.99
N ARG A 225 8.48 18.30 15.71
CA ARG A 225 8.18 17.99 17.12
C ARG A 225 8.28 19.20 18.04
N ILE A 226 9.28 20.06 17.86
CA ILE A 226 9.42 21.30 18.62
C ILE A 226 8.22 22.23 18.34
N LEU A 227 7.87 22.43 17.07
CA LEU A 227 6.73 23.27 16.69
C LEU A 227 5.40 22.74 17.26
N GLN A 228 5.19 21.43 17.26
CA GLN A 228 4.01 20.81 17.89
C GLN A 228 3.96 21.10 19.39
N ARG A 229 5.07 20.96 20.10
CA ARG A 229 5.14 21.26 21.54
C ARG A 229 4.82 22.72 21.83
N VAL A 230 5.38 23.65 21.05
CA VAL A 230 5.11 25.09 21.18
C VAL A 230 3.63 25.40 20.92
N LYS A 231 3.02 24.78 19.90
CA LYS A 231 1.60 24.96 19.60
C LYS A 231 0.69 24.43 20.72
N ASN A 232 1.03 23.29 21.31
CA ASN A 232 0.24 22.67 22.38
C ASN A 232 0.41 23.35 23.75
N ALA A 233 1.45 24.18 23.91
CA ALA A 233 1.69 24.95 25.12
C ALA A 233 0.97 26.32 25.11
N LYS A 234 0.33 26.68 24.00
CA LYS A 234 -0.60 27.81 23.88
C LYS A 234 -2.03 27.32 24.01
#